data_AF-A0A950MCX0-F1
#
_entry.id   AF-A0A950MCX0-F1
#
_cell.length_a   1.000
_cell.length_b   1.000
_cell.length_c   1.000
_cell.angle_alpha   90.00
_cell.angle_beta   90.00
_cell.angle_gamma   90.00
#
_symmetry.space_group_name_H-M   'P 1'
#
loop_
_entity.id
_entity.type
_entity.pdbx_description
1 polymer ?
#
loop_
_entity_poly.entity_id
_entity_poly.type
_entity_poly.pdbx_seq_one_letter_code
_entity_poly.pdbx_strand_id
1 'polypeptide(L)'
;MIQGAGRVELTGTATTAFVQMNYGTLYAADDTFDRIRVRGVAAHDVFEHCRTKQIEATSITGSIVFDGGSFDPGLARFESQTGNIALGVTAPAQLTGRSEQGHVYTLFDRKGTTIDQRADGDATASVGNGGPLVNAISGKGNVYFYDGTLMSRRGVAPEWRPVHQLFTNRRRTPASTSVAPPRPEDHPIKHLSEFRRTRLRI
;
A
#
# COMPACT_ATOMS: atom_id res chain seq x y z
N MET A 1 -7.12 -0.58 16.00
CA MET A 1 -6.56 -1.88 15.55
C MET A 1 -7.48 -2.41 14.48
N ILE A 2 -6.95 -2.70 13.29
CA ILE A 2 -7.73 -3.29 12.19
C ILE A 2 -7.28 -4.75 12.05
N GLN A 3 -8.25 -5.67 12.12
CA GLN A 3 -8.05 -7.11 11.89
C GLN A 3 -8.99 -7.55 10.78
N GLY A 4 -8.50 -8.31 9.81
CA GLY A 4 -9.31 -8.78 8.69
C GLY A 4 -8.68 -9.98 7.97
N ALA A 5 -9.55 -10.77 7.33
CA ALA A 5 -9.17 -11.76 6.31
C ALA A 5 -9.63 -11.20 4.96
N GLY A 6 -8.72 -11.06 4.00
CA GLY A 6 -9.03 -10.49 2.68
C GLY A 6 -8.31 -9.17 2.45
N ARG A 7 -9.04 -8.06 2.30
CA ARG A 7 -8.46 -6.76 1.92
C ARG A 7 -8.70 -5.72 3.00
N VAL A 8 -7.65 -5.01 3.40
CA VAL A 8 -7.73 -3.76 4.17
C VAL A 8 -7.34 -2.63 3.23
N GLU A 9 -8.16 -1.59 3.16
CA GLU A 9 -7.93 -0.43 2.31
C GLU A 9 -7.98 0.85 3.13
N LEU A 10 -6.92 1.65 3.02
CA LEU A 10 -6.78 3.01 3.55
C LEU A 10 -6.49 3.93 2.37
N THR A 11 -7.19 5.05 2.29
CA THR A 11 -7.01 6.00 1.19
C THR A 11 -7.25 7.42 1.67
N GLY A 12 -6.31 8.34 1.42
CA GLY A 12 -6.45 9.76 1.69
C GLY A 12 -6.57 10.12 3.18
N THR A 13 -5.96 9.32 4.06
CA THR A 13 -6.01 9.46 5.51
C THR A 13 -4.72 10.07 6.07
N ALA A 14 -4.85 10.83 7.16
CA ALA A 14 -3.72 11.29 7.98
C ALA A 14 -3.86 10.69 9.38
N THR A 15 -3.05 9.70 9.75
CA THR A 15 -3.35 8.90 10.96
C THR A 15 -2.15 8.16 11.57
N THR A 16 -2.40 7.50 12.70
CA THR A 16 -1.60 6.39 13.21
C THR A 16 -2.38 5.08 13.05
N ALA A 17 -1.75 4.05 12.47
CA ALA A 17 -2.41 2.78 12.17
C ALA A 17 -1.65 1.57 12.74
N PHE A 18 -2.42 0.59 13.22
CA PHE A 18 -1.93 -0.75 13.52
C PHE A 18 -2.84 -1.76 12.83
N VAL A 19 -2.24 -2.53 11.91
CA VAL A 19 -2.90 -3.52 11.07
C VAL A 19 -2.28 -4.88 11.33
N GLN A 20 -3.13 -5.88 11.60
CA GLN A 20 -2.71 -7.26 11.74
C GLN A 20 -3.55 -8.14 10.82
N MET A 21 -2.88 -8.91 9.97
CA MET A 21 -3.51 -9.73 8.94
C MET A 21 -2.95 -11.14 8.95
N ASN A 22 -3.84 -12.12 8.95
CA ASN A 22 -3.43 -13.50 8.75
C ASN A 22 -3.24 -13.81 7.26
N TYR A 23 -4.18 -13.34 6.42
CA TYR A 23 -4.15 -13.56 4.97
C TYR A 23 -4.66 -12.33 4.22
N GLY A 24 -4.10 -12.09 3.04
CA GLY A 24 -4.67 -11.19 2.04
C GLY A 24 -3.80 -9.97 1.72
N THR A 25 -4.38 -8.77 1.63
CA THR A 25 -3.65 -7.58 1.19
C THR A 25 -4.04 -6.33 1.98
N LEU A 26 -3.05 -5.63 2.54
CA LEU A 26 -3.19 -4.23 2.92
C LEU A 26 -2.88 -3.36 1.71
N TYR A 27 -3.75 -2.39 1.46
CA TYR A 27 -3.54 -1.36 0.48
C TYR A 27 -3.73 0.02 1.12
N ALA A 28 -2.71 0.86 1.07
CA ALA A 28 -2.72 2.23 1.56
C ALA A 28 -2.33 3.17 0.41
N ALA A 29 -3.06 4.26 0.20
CA ALA A 29 -2.88 5.16 -0.94
C ALA A 29 -3.03 6.62 -0.57
N ASP A 30 -2.11 7.45 -1.05
CA ASP A 30 -2.19 8.91 -0.86
C ASP A 30 -2.36 9.28 0.63
N ASP A 31 -1.85 8.41 1.51
CA ASP A 31 -2.00 8.50 2.97
C ASP A 31 -0.76 9.16 3.59
N THR A 32 -0.96 9.80 4.74
CA THR A 32 0.11 10.31 5.60
C THR A 32 0.08 9.60 6.95
N PHE A 33 1.21 9.01 7.35
CA PHE A 33 1.32 8.28 8.61
C PHE A 33 2.35 8.90 9.55
N ASP A 34 1.92 9.35 10.73
CA ASP A 34 2.84 9.60 11.84
C ASP A 34 3.49 8.30 12.29
N ARG A 35 2.70 7.24 12.33
CA ARG A 35 3.13 5.87 12.60
C ARG A 35 2.19 4.86 11.96
N ILE A 36 2.74 3.89 11.24
CA ILE A 36 2.01 2.70 10.79
C ILE A 36 2.78 1.44 11.11
N ARG A 37 2.09 0.45 11.67
CA ARG A 37 2.66 -0.86 11.95
C ARG A 37 1.77 -1.94 11.35
N VAL A 38 2.38 -2.81 10.57
CA VAL A 38 1.71 -3.90 9.84
C VAL A 38 2.37 -5.22 10.17
N ARG A 39 1.56 -6.21 10.52
CA ARG A 39 1.99 -7.58 10.80
C ARG A 39 1.16 -8.55 9.98
N GLY A 40 1.79 -9.15 8.99
CA GLY A 40 1.21 -10.14 8.09
C GLY A 40 1.74 -11.56 8.34
N VAL A 41 0.88 -12.58 8.30
CA VAL A 41 1.34 -13.97 8.22
C VAL A 41 1.51 -14.39 6.75
N ALA A 42 0.45 -14.30 5.95
CA ALA A 42 0.46 -14.56 4.52
C ALA A 42 -0.22 -13.39 3.79
N ALA A 43 0.41 -12.21 3.87
CA ALA A 43 -0.18 -10.96 3.42
C ALA A 43 0.77 -10.14 2.55
N HIS A 44 0.18 -9.43 1.58
CA HIS A 44 0.87 -8.42 0.78
C HIS A 44 0.55 -7.03 1.31
N ASP A 45 1.56 -6.19 1.47
CA ASP A 45 1.37 -4.82 1.94
C ASP A 45 1.78 -3.87 0.81
N VAL A 46 0.88 -3.00 0.39
CA VAL A 46 1.11 -2.04 -0.69
C VAL A 46 0.82 -0.64 -0.19
N PHE A 47 1.82 0.22 -0.26
CA PHE A 47 1.75 1.64 0.07
C PHE A 47 2.04 2.43 -1.20
N GLU A 48 1.08 3.20 -1.69
CA GLU A 48 1.19 3.96 -2.94
C GLU A 48 1.10 5.46 -2.62
N HIS A 49 2.12 6.22 -3.02
CA HIS A 49 2.22 7.67 -2.79
C HIS A 49 2.08 8.08 -1.31
N CYS A 50 2.40 7.20 -0.36
CA CYS A 50 2.32 7.51 1.06
C CYS A 50 3.48 8.41 1.53
N ARG A 51 3.22 9.24 2.55
CA ARG A 51 4.26 9.94 3.32
C ARG A 51 4.29 9.40 4.75
N THR A 52 5.44 8.96 5.23
CA THR A 52 5.51 8.29 6.53
C THR A 52 6.68 8.73 7.39
N LYS A 53 6.41 9.04 8.66
CA LYS A 53 7.44 9.29 9.67
C LYS A 53 7.92 8.01 10.36
N GLN A 54 7.00 7.11 10.71
CA GLN A 54 7.36 5.79 11.26
C GLN A 54 6.60 4.67 10.57
N ILE A 55 7.31 3.71 9.99
CA ILE A 55 6.73 2.49 9.41
C ILE A 55 7.47 1.25 9.88
N GLU A 56 6.71 0.27 10.33
CA GLU A 56 7.16 -1.10 10.53
C GLU A 56 6.20 -2.03 9.79
N ALA A 57 6.58 -2.47 8.60
CA ALA A 57 5.81 -3.47 7.85
C ALA A 57 6.56 -4.81 7.89
N THR A 58 5.88 -5.85 8.38
CA THR A 58 6.49 -7.15 8.64
C THR A 58 5.59 -8.27 8.14
N SER A 59 6.14 -9.22 7.38
CA SER A 59 5.42 -10.40 6.90
C SER A 59 6.20 -11.70 7.09
N ILE A 60 5.51 -12.82 7.38
CA ILE A 60 6.13 -14.16 7.30
C ILE A 60 6.21 -14.57 5.83
N THR A 61 5.07 -14.60 5.15
CA THR A 61 4.94 -14.82 3.72
C THR A 61 4.22 -13.65 3.08
N GLY A 62 4.70 -13.21 1.92
CA GLY A 62 4.07 -12.16 1.13
C GLY A 62 4.98 -10.94 0.99
N SER A 63 4.72 -10.16 -0.05
CA SER A 63 5.60 -9.07 -0.48
C SER A 63 5.14 -7.73 0.07
N ILE A 64 6.10 -6.85 0.36
CA ILE A 64 5.86 -5.50 0.83
C ILE A 64 6.34 -4.51 -0.22
N VAL A 65 5.50 -3.54 -0.55
CA VAL A 65 5.75 -2.59 -1.62
C VAL A 65 5.43 -1.19 -1.11
N PHE A 66 6.40 -0.29 -1.21
CA PHE A 66 6.24 1.13 -0.96
C PHE A 66 6.63 1.87 -2.25
N ASP A 67 5.66 2.45 -2.96
CA ASP A 67 5.82 2.95 -4.32
C ASP A 67 5.52 4.44 -4.38
N GLY A 68 6.43 5.22 -4.97
CA GLY A 68 6.22 6.66 -5.18
C GLY A 68 6.15 7.52 -3.92
N GLY A 69 6.42 6.97 -2.75
CA GLY A 69 6.22 7.67 -1.48
C GLY A 69 7.45 8.45 -0.99
N SER A 70 7.33 8.99 0.22
CA SER A 70 8.40 9.71 0.91
C SER A 70 8.43 9.37 2.40
N PHE A 71 9.59 9.59 3.01
CA PHE A 71 9.78 9.39 4.43
C PHE A 71 10.10 10.73 5.10
N ASP A 72 9.58 10.91 6.30
CA ASP A 72 10.06 11.94 7.23
C ASP A 72 11.13 11.35 8.16
N PRO A 73 11.95 12.17 8.84
CA PRO A 73 12.90 11.68 9.82
C PRO A 73 12.22 10.82 10.92
N GLY A 74 12.60 9.55 10.96
CA GLY A 74 12.05 8.55 11.87
C GLY A 74 12.49 7.14 11.49
N LEU A 75 11.76 6.13 11.98
CA LEU A 75 12.07 4.72 11.75
C LEU A 75 11.27 4.23 10.53
N ALA A 76 11.94 3.78 9.48
CA ALA A 76 11.31 3.04 8.39
C ALA A 76 11.94 1.64 8.28
N ARG A 77 11.15 0.61 8.59
CA ARG A 77 11.59 -0.78 8.57
C ARG A 77 10.57 -1.65 7.82
N PHE A 78 11.09 -2.44 6.89
CA PHE A 78 10.36 -3.40 6.10
C PHE A 78 11.03 -4.76 6.24
N GLU A 79 10.27 -5.80 6.57
CA GLU A 79 10.80 -7.14 6.78
C GLU A 79 9.87 -8.21 6.24
N SER A 80 10.40 -9.15 5.47
CA SER A 80 9.65 -10.30 4.98
C SER A 80 10.49 -11.56 5.12
N GLN A 81 9.97 -12.60 5.78
CA GLN A 81 10.72 -13.86 5.85
C GLN A 81 10.72 -14.58 4.49
N THR A 82 9.61 -14.56 3.76
CA THR A 82 9.45 -15.13 2.42
C THR A 82 8.62 -14.19 1.55
N GLY A 83 9.30 -13.34 0.78
CA GLY A 83 8.62 -12.34 -0.04
C GLY A 83 9.57 -11.26 -0.54
N ASN A 84 9.14 -10.55 -1.57
CA ASN A 84 9.88 -9.43 -2.12
C ASN A 84 9.63 -8.16 -1.31
N ILE A 85 10.62 -7.28 -1.22
CA ILE A 85 10.44 -5.92 -0.70
C ILE A 85 10.84 -4.92 -1.77
N ALA A 86 9.95 -4.00 -2.12
CA ALA A 86 10.22 -3.00 -3.13
C ALA A 86 9.98 -1.59 -2.60
N LEU A 87 11.00 -0.74 -2.67
CA LEU A 87 10.98 0.64 -2.19
C LEU A 87 11.28 1.62 -3.32
N GLY A 88 10.23 2.34 -3.73
CA GLY A 88 10.22 3.46 -4.65
C GLY A 88 10.07 4.76 -3.90
N VAL A 89 11.07 5.63 -4.00
CA VAL A 89 11.07 6.92 -3.29
C VAL A 89 11.08 8.10 -4.24
N THR A 90 10.32 9.14 -3.91
CA THR A 90 10.28 10.41 -4.65
C THR A 90 11.09 11.52 -3.99
N ALA A 91 11.46 11.34 -2.72
CA ALA A 91 12.21 12.28 -1.88
C ALA A 91 13.57 11.70 -1.45
N PRO A 92 14.50 12.54 -0.93
CA PRO A 92 15.79 12.05 -0.41
C PRO A 92 15.61 11.01 0.70
N ALA A 93 16.41 9.94 0.64
CA ALA A 93 16.39 8.86 1.61
C ALA A 93 17.71 8.08 1.56
N GLN A 94 18.05 7.43 2.67
CA GLN A 94 19.12 6.43 2.72
C GLN A 94 18.49 5.04 2.87
N LEU A 95 18.53 4.27 1.78
CA LEU A 95 17.95 2.93 1.71
C LEU A 95 19.04 1.90 1.99
N THR A 96 18.79 0.97 2.89
CA THR A 96 19.66 -0.18 3.14
C THR A 96 18.86 -1.46 2.94
N GLY A 97 19.36 -2.34 2.10
CA GLY A 97 18.68 -3.55 1.66
C GLY A 97 19.52 -4.77 1.94
N ARG A 98 18.88 -5.79 2.50
CA ARG A 98 19.45 -7.12 2.68
C ARG A 98 18.50 -8.19 2.16
N SER A 99 19.05 -9.15 1.43
CA SER A 99 18.40 -10.42 1.12
C SER A 99 19.31 -11.58 1.55
N GLU A 100 18.79 -12.54 2.32
CA GLU A 100 19.59 -13.69 2.76
C GLU A 100 19.74 -14.76 1.67
N GLN A 101 18.71 -15.00 0.87
CA GLN A 101 18.69 -16.05 -0.17
C GLN A 101 18.37 -15.54 -1.58
N GLY A 102 18.12 -14.24 -1.74
CA GLY A 102 17.86 -13.58 -3.01
C GLY A 102 18.88 -12.50 -3.30
N HIS A 103 18.44 -11.47 -4.02
CA HIS A 103 19.30 -10.39 -4.48
C HIS A 103 18.74 -9.02 -4.11
N VAL A 104 19.63 -8.02 -4.08
CA VAL A 104 19.26 -6.62 -4.02
C VAL A 104 19.43 -5.99 -5.40
N TYR A 105 18.34 -5.51 -5.97
CA TYR A 105 18.31 -4.82 -7.25
C TYR A 105 18.11 -3.33 -7.06
N THR A 106 18.81 -2.53 -7.85
CA THR A 106 18.70 -1.07 -7.83
C THR A 106 18.41 -0.54 -9.23
N LEU A 107 17.49 0.40 -9.34
CA LEU A 107 17.10 1.05 -10.58
C LEU A 107 16.85 2.53 -10.32
N PHE A 108 17.92 3.32 -10.34
CA PHE A 108 17.87 4.76 -10.11
C PHE A 108 18.32 5.52 -11.36
N ASP A 109 17.42 6.32 -11.93
CA ASP A 109 17.72 7.12 -13.12
C ASP A 109 18.13 8.56 -12.77
N ARG A 110 17.91 8.99 -11.51
CA ARG A 110 18.15 10.35 -11.04
C ARG A 110 19.63 10.62 -10.77
N LYS A 111 20.12 11.77 -11.23
CA LYS A 111 21.43 12.32 -10.81
C LYS A 111 21.45 12.55 -9.30
N GLY A 112 22.58 12.26 -8.66
CA GLY A 112 22.77 12.41 -7.23
C GLY A 112 22.35 11.20 -6.39
N THR A 113 22.07 10.05 -7.01
CA THR A 113 22.00 8.79 -6.29
C THR A 113 23.37 8.14 -6.22
N THR A 114 23.78 7.72 -5.03
CA THR A 114 24.99 6.90 -4.83
C THR A 114 24.56 5.50 -4.39
N ILE A 115 25.24 4.48 -4.92
CA ILE A 115 24.93 3.07 -4.64
C ILE A 115 26.23 2.39 -4.20
N ASP A 116 26.20 1.79 -3.02
CA ASP A 116 27.25 0.92 -2.49
C ASP A 116 26.68 -0.51 -2.43
N GLN A 117 27.04 -1.34 -3.40
CA GLN A 117 26.67 -2.75 -3.44
C GLN A 117 27.86 -3.58 -2.96
N ARG A 118 27.72 -4.20 -1.79
CA ARG A 118 28.81 -4.93 -1.14
C ARG A 118 28.84 -6.40 -1.54
N ALA A 119 27.66 -6.97 -1.74
CA ALA A 119 27.44 -8.34 -2.18
C ALA A 119 26.10 -8.41 -2.93
N ASP A 120 25.84 -9.51 -3.64
CA ASP A 120 24.59 -9.70 -4.37
C ASP A 120 23.34 -9.56 -3.48
N GLY A 121 23.47 -9.87 -2.19
CA GLY A 121 22.41 -9.79 -1.19
C GLY A 121 22.43 -8.55 -0.29
N ASP A 122 23.37 -7.61 -0.44
CA ASP A 122 23.43 -6.41 0.42
C ASP A 122 23.76 -5.15 -0.41
N ALA A 123 22.92 -4.12 -0.31
CA ALA A 123 23.19 -2.83 -0.93
C ALA A 123 22.71 -1.65 -0.07
N THR A 124 23.42 -0.53 -0.19
CA THR A 124 22.99 0.77 0.33
C THR A 124 22.83 1.73 -0.84
N ALA A 125 21.73 2.48 -0.87
CA ALA A 125 21.49 3.55 -1.83
C ALA A 125 21.21 4.86 -1.09
N SER A 126 21.93 5.92 -1.42
CA SER A 126 21.65 7.27 -0.93
C SER A 126 21.06 8.08 -2.08
N VAL A 127 19.79 8.45 -1.96
CA VAL A 127 19.05 9.19 -2.98
C VAL A 127 19.07 10.68 -2.64
N GLY A 128 19.54 11.52 -3.57
CA GLY A 128 19.75 12.94 -3.31
C GLY A 128 20.92 13.16 -2.35
N ASN A 129 20.78 14.02 -1.35
CA ASN A 129 21.83 14.30 -0.36
C ASN A 129 21.79 13.36 0.85
N GLY A 130 21.14 12.19 0.72
CA GLY A 130 20.74 11.37 1.85
C GLY A 130 19.54 11.96 2.59
N GLY A 131 18.97 11.21 3.52
CA GLY A 131 17.72 11.55 4.19
C GLY A 131 17.36 10.54 5.28
N PRO A 132 16.06 10.35 5.56
CA PRO A 132 15.61 9.33 6.51
C PRO A 132 16.17 7.95 6.15
N LEU A 133 16.49 7.19 7.20
CA LEU A 133 17.08 5.86 7.07
C LEU A 133 15.96 4.83 6.94
N VAL A 134 16.00 4.07 5.85
CA VAL A 134 15.01 3.06 5.50
C VAL A 134 15.70 1.71 5.37
N ASN A 135 15.22 0.73 6.12
CA ASN A 135 15.77 -0.63 6.12
C ASN A 135 14.78 -1.62 5.51
N ALA A 136 15.23 -2.41 4.55
CA ALA A 136 14.50 -3.50 3.94
C ALA A 136 15.26 -4.82 4.11
N ILE A 137 14.61 -5.83 4.68
CA ILE A 137 15.22 -7.14 4.92
C ILE A 137 14.29 -8.24 4.40
N SER A 138 14.77 -9.04 3.45
CA SER A 138 14.08 -10.25 3.00
C SER A 138 14.88 -11.50 3.34
N GLY A 139 14.24 -12.51 3.95
CA GLY A 139 14.86 -13.83 4.15
C GLY A 139 14.95 -14.59 2.82
N LYS A 140 13.79 -14.85 2.23
CA LYS A 140 13.63 -15.60 0.96
C LYS A 140 12.86 -14.79 -0.08
N GLY A 141 13.55 -13.85 -0.69
CA GLY A 141 13.01 -13.01 -1.75
C GLY A 141 14.00 -11.91 -2.10
N ASN A 142 13.64 -11.04 -3.03
CA ASN A 142 14.53 -9.98 -3.46
C ASN A 142 14.15 -8.64 -2.82
N VAL A 143 15.14 -7.75 -2.71
CA VAL A 143 14.91 -6.35 -2.35
C VAL A 143 15.12 -5.49 -3.59
N TYR A 144 14.24 -4.52 -3.82
CA TYR A 144 14.27 -3.66 -5.00
C TYR A 144 14.23 -2.19 -4.58
N PHE A 145 15.20 -1.41 -5.03
CA PHE A 145 15.26 0.04 -4.81
C PHE A 145 15.17 0.79 -6.11
N TYR A 146 14.31 1.81 -6.18
CA TYR A 146 14.14 2.57 -7.41
C TYR A 146 13.68 4.01 -7.15
N ASP A 147 13.86 4.87 -8.16
CA ASP A 147 13.30 6.22 -8.13
C ASP A 147 11.85 6.24 -8.59
N GLY A 148 11.05 7.02 -7.87
CA GLY A 148 9.67 7.33 -8.23
C GLY A 148 8.75 6.13 -8.08
N THR A 149 7.97 5.88 -9.14
CA THR A 149 6.96 4.81 -9.16
C THR A 149 7.34 3.73 -10.17
N LEU A 150 7.16 2.46 -9.81
CA LEU A 150 7.33 1.35 -10.76
C LEU A 150 6.28 1.41 -11.88
N MET A 151 5.09 1.93 -11.57
CA MET A 151 3.99 2.10 -12.53
C MET A 151 4.26 3.10 -13.65
N SER A 152 5.17 4.05 -13.44
CA SER A 152 5.55 5.00 -14.48
C SER A 152 6.47 4.39 -15.55
N ARG A 153 7.00 3.18 -15.33
CA ARG A 153 7.99 2.55 -16.21
C ARG A 153 7.32 1.73 -17.30
N ARG A 154 7.66 2.04 -18.56
CA ARG A 154 7.09 1.37 -19.76
C ARG A 154 7.64 -0.05 -20.01
N GLY A 155 8.72 -0.42 -19.34
CA GLY A 155 9.32 -1.75 -19.40
C GLY A 155 10.18 -1.97 -18.18
N VAL A 156 10.06 -3.16 -17.59
CA VAL A 156 10.90 -3.58 -16.48
C VAL A 156 11.58 -4.89 -16.85
N ALA A 157 12.84 -5.04 -16.44
CA ALA A 157 13.61 -6.25 -16.69
C ALA A 157 12.96 -7.47 -16.01
N PRO A 158 13.22 -8.71 -16.46
CA PRO A 158 12.52 -9.90 -16.01
C PRO A 158 12.45 -10.08 -14.48
N GLU A 159 13.54 -9.74 -13.79
CA GLU A 159 13.68 -9.82 -12.34
C GLU A 159 12.74 -8.89 -11.57
N TRP A 160 12.27 -7.80 -12.19
CA TRP A 160 11.32 -6.84 -11.61
C TRP A 160 9.86 -7.22 -11.78
N ARG A 161 9.57 -8.21 -12.65
CA ARG A 161 8.20 -8.64 -12.95
C ARG A 161 7.40 -9.07 -11.73
N PRO A 162 7.94 -9.82 -10.74
CA PRO A 162 7.16 -10.24 -9.58
C PRO A 162 6.58 -9.06 -8.80
N VAL A 163 7.34 -7.99 -8.64
CA VAL A 163 6.88 -6.79 -7.94
C VAL A 163 5.94 -5.98 -8.84
N HIS A 164 6.28 -5.81 -10.11
CA HIS A 164 5.43 -5.09 -11.07
C HIS A 164 4.02 -5.71 -11.17
N GLN A 165 3.91 -7.05 -11.07
CA GLN A 165 2.65 -7.77 -11.09
C GLN A 165 1.73 -7.46 -9.89
N LEU A 166 2.30 -7.15 -8.71
CA LEU A 166 1.51 -6.78 -7.52
C LEU A 166 0.65 -5.54 -7.77
N PHE A 167 1.17 -4.59 -8.53
CA PHE A 167 0.42 -3.40 -8.91
C PHE A 167 -0.57 -3.64 -10.05
N THR A 168 -0.22 -4.45 -11.06
CA THR A 168 -1.11 -4.68 -12.21
C THR A 168 -2.32 -5.51 -11.83
N ASN A 169 -2.17 -6.48 -10.92
CA ASN A 169 -3.27 -7.31 -10.46
C ASN A 169 -4.33 -6.50 -9.70
N ARG A 170 -3.95 -5.37 -9.09
CA ARG A 170 -4.87 -4.44 -8.43
C ARG A 170 -5.85 -3.76 -9.39
N ARG A 171 -5.40 -3.33 -10.58
CA ARG A 171 -6.29 -2.66 -11.57
C ARG A 171 -7.42 -3.57 -12.07
N ARG A 172 -7.28 -4.88 -11.94
CA ARG A 172 -8.28 -5.87 -12.40
C ARG A 172 -9.34 -6.21 -11.37
N THR A 173 -9.30 -5.69 -10.15
CA THR A 173 -10.44 -5.83 -9.23
C THR A 173 -11.42 -4.68 -9.52
N PRO A 174 -12.55 -4.93 -10.21
CA PRO A 174 -13.58 -3.89 -10.35
C PRO A 174 -14.02 -3.45 -8.97
N ALA A 175 -14.23 -2.14 -8.81
CA ALA A 175 -14.89 -1.59 -7.64
C ALA A 175 -16.11 -2.45 -7.34
N SER A 176 -16.21 -2.95 -6.11
CA SER A 176 -17.45 -3.56 -5.62
C SER A 176 -18.56 -2.60 -6.00
N THR A 177 -19.44 -3.02 -6.91
CA THR A 177 -20.63 -2.27 -7.29
C THR A 177 -21.31 -1.94 -5.98
N SER A 178 -21.27 -0.67 -5.59
CA SER A 178 -22.12 -0.16 -4.53
C SER A 178 -23.53 -0.55 -4.96
N VAL A 179 -24.07 -1.60 -4.36
CA VAL A 179 -25.49 -1.89 -4.47
C VAL A 179 -26.14 -0.64 -3.90
N ALA A 180 -26.67 0.19 -4.79
CA ALA A 180 -27.44 1.34 -4.38
C ALA A 180 -28.48 0.82 -3.38
N PRO A 181 -28.67 1.49 -2.22
CA PRO A 181 -29.75 1.11 -1.33
C PRO A 181 -31.04 1.04 -2.16
N PRO A 182 -31.90 0.04 -1.95
CA PRO A 182 -33.16 -0.05 -2.68
C PRO A 182 -33.86 1.31 -2.56
N ARG A 183 -34.19 1.92 -3.70
CA ARG A 183 -35.03 3.11 -3.71
C ARG A 183 -36.28 2.77 -2.89
N PRO A 184 -36.74 3.66 -1.98
CA PRO A 184 -38.06 3.50 -1.41
C PRO A 184 -39.04 3.32 -2.57
N GLU A 185 -39.72 2.19 -2.63
CA GLU A 185 -40.81 2.02 -3.57
C GLU A 185 -41.83 3.12 -3.25
N ASP A 186 -42.11 3.95 -4.25
CA ASP A 186 -43.22 4.91 -4.21
C ASP A 186 -44.51 4.10 -4.04
N HIS A 187 -44.92 3.89 -2.79
CA HIS A 187 -46.27 3.43 -2.51
C HIS A 187 -47.23 4.51 -3.01
N PRO A 188 -48.10 4.21 -3.99
CA PRO A 188 -49.10 5.18 -4.43
C PRO A 188 -50.04 5.46 -3.25
N ILE A 189 -49.99 6.70 -2.77
CA ILE A 189 -51.00 7.25 -1.87
C ILE A 189 -52.34 7.12 -2.59
N LYS A 190 -53.14 6.12 -2.19
CA LYS A 190 -54.52 6.01 -2.64
C LYS A 190 -55.25 7.25 -2.15
N HIS A 191 -55.62 8.09 -3.10
CA HIS A 191 -56.47 9.26 -2.91
C HIS A 191 -57.76 8.82 -2.17
N LEU A 192 -57.91 9.30 -0.94
CA LEU A 192 -59.16 9.33 -0.20
C LEU A 192 -60.11 10.30 -0.92
N SER A 193 -60.97 9.75 -1.77
CA SER A 193 -62.15 10.44 -2.26
C SER A 193 -63.33 9.50 -2.14
N GLU A 194 -64.04 9.59 -1.02
CA GLU A 194 -65.49 9.43 -0.90
C GLU A 194 -65.87 9.33 0.58
N PHE A 195 -66.51 10.38 1.12
CA PHE A 195 -67.74 10.22 1.90
C PHE A 195 -68.49 11.55 1.93
N ARG A 196 -69.53 11.62 1.13
CA ARG A 196 -70.55 12.66 1.18
C ARG A 196 -71.47 12.43 2.39
N ARG A 197 -71.79 13.55 3.07
CA ARG A 197 -73.06 13.89 3.74
C ARG A 197 -73.50 12.99 4.91
N THR A 198 -73.80 13.60 6.06
CA THR A 198 -75.19 13.82 6.50
C THR A 198 -75.25 14.93 7.57
N ARG A 199 -76.39 15.64 7.53
CA ARG A 199 -76.83 16.87 8.20
C ARG A 199 -76.73 16.85 9.74
N LEU A 200 -76.47 18.02 10.32
CA LEU A 200 -77.05 18.40 11.62
C LEU A 200 -78.03 19.55 11.39
N ARG A 201 -79.29 19.36 11.81
CA ARG A 201 -80.27 20.42 12.01
C ARG A 201 -79.99 21.06 13.39
N ILE A 202 -80.30 22.34 13.47
CA ILE A 202 -80.48 23.13 14.70
C ILE A 202 -81.65 22.53 15.49
#